data_AF-A0A3E0U2N3-F1
#
_entry.id   AF-A0A3E0U2N3-F1
#
_cell.length_a   1.000
_cell.length_b   1.000
_cell.length_c   1.000
_cell.angle_alpha   90.00
_cell.angle_beta   90.00
_cell.angle_gamma   90.00
#
_symmetry.space_group_name_H-M   'P 1'
#
loop_
_entity.id
_entity.type
_entity.pdbx_description
1 polymer ?
#
loop_
_entity_poly.entity_id
_entity_poly.type
_entity_poly.pdbx_seq_one_letter_code
_entity_poly.pdbx_strand_id
1 'polypeptide(L)'
;MKKIPLAITLALSTNAFAYTHPLQDTDLQPKESSYKCTSLSQLDEKSLIEDNNYLADFLLSPDYCINNSKYSSYITPDMMISKSDISDIYSNYYKLYESLESLEEKIHFVHFFLQEASKRYFLASGYQNREDELRLIFYSPKTNGGSRGYSFYPFGRDNFTPEFAQQYKKTTQKITNTPDNIQALVNQLLGLDHKKKLKSISDLQPFNNNSSDSDRDSDYMDWAEEQASNWCDTCRDDGWGSDRDTREAYLVIKDDYGNRWEAYHYSPWDDDWWR
;
A
#
# COMPACT_ATOMS: atom_id res chain seq x y z
N MET A 1 -9.32 -83.46 33.10
CA MET A 1 -8.15 -82.73 32.56
C MET A 1 -8.12 -81.35 33.22
N LYS A 2 -7.23 -81.15 34.22
CA LYS A 2 -5.99 -80.32 34.23
C LYS A 2 -6.24 -78.80 34.14
N LYS A 3 -6.18 -78.09 35.28
CA LYS A 3 -5.09 -77.21 35.85
C LYS A 3 -5.04 -75.79 35.22
N ILE A 4 -5.48 -74.70 35.90
CA ILE A 4 -4.76 -73.74 36.83
C ILE A 4 -3.80 -72.77 36.05
N PRO A 5 -3.57 -71.46 36.37
CA PRO A 5 -4.43 -70.26 36.60
C PRO A 5 -3.75 -68.91 36.08
N LEU A 6 -4.12 -67.75 36.68
CA LEU A 6 -3.37 -66.45 36.79
C LEU A 6 -3.32 -65.53 35.54
N ALA A 7 -3.45 -64.20 35.58
CA ALA A 7 -3.64 -63.20 36.64
C ALA A 7 -3.96 -61.81 36.03
N ILE A 8 -4.71 -60.95 36.76
CA ILE A 8 -4.43 -59.52 37.07
C ILE A 8 -4.45 -58.49 35.90
N THR A 9 -5.01 -57.26 35.95
CA THR A 9 -5.78 -56.46 36.92
C THR A 9 -6.22 -55.14 36.23
N LEU A 10 -7.34 -54.59 36.72
CA LEU A 10 -7.92 -53.22 36.68
C LEU A 10 -7.16 -52.04 36.02
N ALA A 11 -7.94 -51.11 35.42
CA ALA A 11 -8.25 -49.80 36.02
C ALA A 11 -9.36 -49.03 35.26
N LEU A 12 -10.26 -48.42 36.04
CA LEU A 12 -11.31 -47.48 35.66
C LEU A 12 -10.78 -46.05 35.51
N SER A 13 -11.45 -45.22 34.71
CA SER A 13 -11.55 -43.78 34.99
C SER A 13 -12.97 -43.27 34.70
N THR A 14 -13.50 -42.51 35.66
CA THR A 14 -14.79 -41.81 35.65
C THR A 14 -14.55 -40.31 35.69
N ASN A 15 -15.40 -39.56 34.99
CA ASN A 15 -15.51 -38.09 35.01
C ASN A 15 -16.03 -37.56 36.34
N ALA A 16 -15.55 -36.37 36.75
CA ALA A 16 -16.34 -35.38 37.50
C ALA A 16 -15.73 -33.97 37.38
N PHE A 17 -16.61 -32.98 37.29
CA PHE A 17 -16.40 -31.54 37.07
C PHE A 17 -15.83 -30.78 38.28
N ALA A 18 -15.19 -29.63 38.01
CA ALA A 18 -15.17 -28.47 38.92
C ALA A 18 -15.19 -27.15 38.13
N TYR A 19 -16.01 -26.20 38.59
CA TYR A 19 -16.21 -24.83 38.09
C TYR A 19 -15.21 -23.85 38.71
N THR A 20 -14.76 -22.84 37.94
CA THR A 20 -14.47 -21.46 38.40
C THR A 20 -14.66 -20.46 37.24
N HIS A 21 -15.24 -19.28 37.53
CA HIS A 21 -15.58 -18.18 36.60
C HIS A 21 -14.36 -17.32 36.15
N PRO A 22 -14.54 -16.11 35.57
CA PRO A 22 -14.55 -15.80 34.15
C PRO A 22 -13.36 -14.90 33.73
N LEU A 23 -12.94 -14.93 32.47
CA LEU A 23 -12.12 -13.86 31.91
C LEU A 23 -12.71 -13.41 30.57
N GLN A 24 -13.37 -12.26 30.62
CA GLN A 24 -13.42 -11.34 29.50
C GLN A 24 -12.00 -10.82 29.28
N ASP A 25 -11.37 -11.34 28.24
CA ASP A 25 -10.43 -10.63 27.38
C ASP A 25 -10.31 -11.51 26.15
N THR A 26 -11.30 -11.42 25.25
CA THR A 26 -11.04 -11.80 23.88
C THR A 26 -10.15 -10.73 23.30
N ASP A 27 -8.85 -10.99 23.40
CA ASP A 27 -7.81 -10.48 22.52
C ASP A 27 -8.42 -10.14 21.16
N LEU A 28 -8.42 -8.85 20.84
CA LEU A 28 -8.46 -8.36 19.48
C LEU A 28 -7.21 -8.92 18.78
N GLN A 29 -7.28 -10.16 18.32
CA GLN A 29 -6.34 -10.63 17.33
C GLN A 29 -6.53 -9.77 16.08
N PRO A 30 -5.48 -9.10 15.58
CA PRO A 30 -5.55 -8.47 14.28
C PRO A 30 -5.91 -9.58 13.29
N LYS A 31 -7.00 -9.42 12.55
CA LYS A 31 -7.22 -10.23 11.35
C LYS A 31 -6.01 -9.97 10.46
N GLU A 32 -5.12 -10.96 10.34
CA GLU A 32 -4.13 -10.99 9.28
C GLU A 32 -4.89 -10.96 7.94
N SER A 33 -5.06 -9.78 7.35
CA SER A 33 -5.49 -9.65 5.96
C SER A 33 -4.26 -9.92 5.09
N SER A 34 -3.86 -11.19 4.98
CA SER A 34 -2.78 -11.57 4.07
C SER A 34 -3.35 -11.69 2.66
N TYR A 35 -3.32 -10.61 1.90
CA TYR A 35 -3.49 -10.73 0.46
C TYR A 35 -2.33 -11.59 -0.07
N LYS A 36 -2.67 -12.72 -0.70
CA LYS A 36 -1.69 -13.58 -1.38
C LYS A 36 -1.90 -13.43 -2.88
N CYS A 37 -0.95 -12.77 -3.50
CA CYS A 37 -0.83 -12.59 -4.94
C CYS A 37 -1.13 -13.89 -5.70
N THR A 38 -1.97 -13.80 -6.73
CA THR A 38 -2.17 -14.93 -7.66
C THR A 38 -1.24 -14.77 -8.84
N SER A 39 -0.75 -15.88 -9.41
CA SER A 39 0.10 -15.84 -10.60
C SER A 39 -0.60 -15.21 -11.81
N LEU A 40 -1.94 -15.25 -11.85
CA LEU A 40 -2.73 -14.62 -12.89
C LEU A 40 -2.67 -13.10 -12.80
N SER A 41 -2.70 -12.53 -11.59
CA SER A 41 -2.69 -11.09 -11.40
C SER A 41 -1.29 -10.49 -11.42
N GLN A 42 -0.25 -11.27 -11.12
CA GLN A 42 1.13 -10.81 -11.07
C GLN A 42 1.64 -10.33 -12.43
N LEU A 43 2.48 -9.29 -12.43
CA LEU A 43 3.22 -8.89 -13.62
C LEU A 43 4.16 -10.01 -14.07
N ASP A 44 4.21 -10.25 -15.37
CA ASP A 44 5.13 -11.20 -15.98
C ASP A 44 6.23 -10.48 -16.77
N GLU A 45 7.37 -11.15 -16.88
CA GLU A 45 8.56 -10.60 -17.53
C GLU A 45 8.31 -10.21 -18.99
N LYS A 46 7.49 -11.00 -19.71
CA LYS A 46 7.17 -10.73 -21.11
C LYS A 46 6.43 -9.40 -21.26
N SER A 47 5.50 -9.11 -20.33
CA SER A 47 4.75 -7.86 -20.32
C SER A 47 5.60 -6.62 -20.01
N LEU A 48 6.79 -6.78 -19.44
CA LEU A 48 7.72 -5.67 -19.14
C LEU A 48 8.80 -5.50 -20.21
N ILE A 49 9.26 -6.61 -20.81
CA ILE A 49 10.32 -6.63 -21.83
C ILE A 49 9.88 -5.93 -23.13
N GLU A 50 8.59 -5.97 -23.47
CA GLU A 50 8.08 -5.32 -24.68
C GLU A 50 8.17 -3.78 -24.59
N ASP A 51 8.17 -3.21 -23.38
CA ASP A 51 8.08 -1.75 -23.16
C ASP A 51 9.31 -1.12 -22.47
N ASN A 52 10.03 -1.81 -21.57
CA ASN A 52 11.24 -1.27 -20.90
C ASN A 52 11.97 -2.31 -20.02
N ASN A 53 13.07 -2.88 -20.52
CA ASN A 53 13.77 -4.03 -19.91
C ASN A 53 14.27 -3.84 -18.46
N TYR A 54 14.60 -2.62 -18.04
CA TYR A 54 15.15 -2.36 -16.70
C TYR A 54 14.05 -2.19 -15.63
N LEU A 55 12.79 -1.96 -16.02
CA LEU A 55 11.68 -1.94 -15.06
C LEU A 55 11.41 -3.34 -14.50
N ALA A 56 11.68 -4.38 -15.28
CA ALA A 56 11.63 -5.77 -14.83
C ALA A 56 12.57 -6.04 -13.65
N ASP A 57 13.75 -5.40 -13.63
CA ASP A 57 14.72 -5.56 -12.54
C ASP A 57 14.22 -5.03 -11.18
N PHE A 58 13.20 -4.15 -11.19
CA PHE A 58 12.57 -3.63 -9.99
C PHE A 58 11.20 -4.26 -9.72
N LEU A 59 10.33 -4.34 -10.72
CA LEU A 59 8.93 -4.76 -10.54
C LEU A 59 8.80 -6.25 -10.24
N LEU A 60 9.76 -7.07 -10.71
CA LEU A 60 9.77 -8.51 -10.47
C LEU A 60 10.66 -8.83 -9.27
N SER A 61 10.03 -9.24 -8.18
CA SER A 61 10.71 -9.64 -6.95
C SER A 61 10.01 -10.86 -6.34
N PRO A 62 10.74 -11.80 -5.72
CA PRO A 62 10.13 -12.84 -4.91
C PRO A 62 9.58 -12.30 -3.57
N ASP A 63 10.00 -11.11 -3.15
CA ASP A 63 9.73 -10.59 -1.80
C ASP A 63 8.43 -9.78 -1.70
N TYR A 64 7.91 -9.32 -2.83
CA TYR A 64 6.66 -8.57 -2.92
C TYR A 64 5.92 -8.87 -4.21
N CYS A 65 4.62 -8.60 -4.22
CA CYS A 65 3.79 -8.76 -5.42
C CYS A 65 3.38 -7.42 -6.00
N ILE A 66 3.76 -7.19 -7.25
CA ILE A 66 3.19 -6.15 -8.10
C ILE A 66 2.33 -6.80 -9.19
N ASN A 67 1.09 -6.34 -9.29
CA ASN A 67 0.07 -6.90 -10.17
C ASN A 67 -0.09 -6.09 -11.47
N ASN A 68 -0.64 -6.72 -12.50
CA ASN A 68 -1.08 -6.05 -13.71
C ASN A 68 -2.41 -5.32 -13.42
N SER A 69 -2.46 -4.02 -13.72
CA SER A 69 -3.63 -3.16 -13.45
C SER A 69 -4.90 -3.60 -14.17
N LYS A 70 -4.81 -4.40 -15.24
CA LYS A 70 -5.98 -4.99 -15.92
C LYS A 70 -6.81 -5.92 -15.04
N TYR A 71 -6.24 -6.43 -13.94
CA TYR A 71 -6.95 -7.27 -12.97
C TYR A 71 -7.63 -6.47 -11.85
N SER A 72 -7.70 -5.14 -11.97
CA SER A 72 -8.38 -4.28 -10.99
C SER A 72 -9.84 -4.62 -10.76
N SER A 73 -10.52 -5.21 -11.74
CA SER A 73 -11.91 -5.68 -11.63
C SER A 73 -12.09 -6.87 -10.68
N TYR A 74 -11.02 -7.55 -10.28
CA TYR A 74 -11.05 -8.70 -9.36
C TYR A 74 -10.69 -8.33 -7.93
N ILE A 75 -10.39 -7.06 -7.66
CA ILE A 75 -10.03 -6.58 -6.32
C ILE A 75 -11.26 -6.63 -5.42
N THR A 76 -11.13 -7.28 -4.26
CA THR A 76 -12.16 -7.27 -3.21
C THR A 76 -11.87 -6.18 -2.18
N PRO A 77 -12.87 -5.70 -1.41
CA PRO A 77 -12.69 -4.59 -0.47
C PRO A 77 -11.56 -4.78 0.56
N ASP A 78 -11.27 -6.02 0.98
CA ASP A 78 -10.19 -6.36 1.90
C ASP A 78 -8.79 -6.25 1.30
N MET A 79 -8.69 -6.15 -0.04
CA MET A 79 -7.45 -5.93 -0.77
C MET A 79 -7.23 -4.45 -1.11
N MET A 80 -8.20 -3.59 -0.78
CA MET A 80 -8.14 -2.16 -1.06
C MET A 80 -7.59 -1.40 0.15
N ILE A 81 -6.84 -0.34 -0.12
CA ILE A 81 -6.41 0.62 0.90
C ILE A 81 -7.50 1.67 1.10
N SER A 82 -7.60 2.28 2.28
CA SER A 82 -8.56 3.37 2.52
C SER A 82 -8.07 4.69 1.89
N LYS A 83 -9.00 5.61 1.58
CA LYS A 83 -8.62 6.95 1.07
C LYS A 83 -7.81 7.76 2.08
N SER A 84 -8.14 7.65 3.37
CA SER A 84 -7.37 8.30 4.44
C SER A 84 -5.93 7.77 4.50
N ASP A 85 -5.73 6.46 4.37
CA ASP A 85 -4.38 5.88 4.35
C ASP A 85 -3.61 6.28 3.06
N ILE A 86 -4.29 6.41 1.92
CA ILE A 86 -3.68 6.95 0.71
C ILE A 86 -3.25 8.39 0.91
N SER A 87 -4.10 9.25 1.50
CA SER A 87 -3.72 10.63 1.82
C SER A 87 -2.53 10.67 2.79
N ASP A 88 -2.50 9.81 3.81
CA ASP A 88 -1.37 9.71 4.74
C ASP A 88 -0.08 9.29 4.00
N ILE A 89 -0.15 8.33 3.07
CA ILE A 89 0.98 7.93 2.21
C ILE A 89 1.40 9.11 1.34
N TYR A 90 0.45 9.75 0.65
CA TYR A 90 0.73 10.91 -0.19
C TYR A 90 1.38 11.99 0.63
N SER A 91 0.92 12.33 1.81
CA SER A 91 1.45 13.46 2.61
C SER A 91 2.84 13.23 3.22
N ASN A 92 3.24 11.96 3.41
CA ASN A 92 4.42 11.61 4.21
C ASN A 92 5.49 10.84 3.45
N TYR A 93 5.14 10.06 2.41
CA TYR A 93 6.07 9.15 1.74
C TYR A 93 7.32 9.88 1.23
N TYR A 94 7.15 10.94 0.43
CA TYR A 94 8.30 11.66 -0.13
C TYR A 94 9.09 12.44 0.91
N LYS A 95 8.43 12.97 1.96
CA LYS A 95 9.11 13.63 3.09
C LYS A 95 10.06 12.64 3.78
N LEU A 96 9.58 11.43 4.06
CA LEU A 96 10.39 10.37 4.65
C LEU A 96 11.49 9.91 3.70
N TYR A 97 11.16 9.65 2.43
CA TYR A 97 12.13 9.22 1.41
C TYR A 97 13.27 10.23 1.21
N GLU A 98 12.96 11.53 1.15
CA GLU A 98 13.95 12.61 0.98
C GLU A 98 14.82 12.82 2.23
N SER A 99 14.34 12.42 3.41
CA SER A 99 15.13 12.49 4.65
C SER A 99 16.23 11.44 4.75
N LEU A 100 16.20 10.42 3.90
CA LEU A 100 17.20 9.36 3.84
C LEU A 100 18.45 9.85 3.10
N GLU A 101 19.60 9.75 3.75
CA GLU A 101 20.85 10.34 3.25
C GLU A 101 21.48 9.51 2.14
N SER A 102 21.43 8.18 2.25
CA SER A 102 22.09 7.28 1.32
C SER A 102 21.13 6.62 0.33
N LEU A 103 21.64 6.32 -0.87
CA LEU A 103 20.90 5.52 -1.86
C LEU A 103 20.55 4.13 -1.33
N GLU A 104 21.42 3.54 -0.50
CA GLU A 104 21.15 2.24 0.13
C GLU A 104 19.94 2.31 1.07
N GLU A 105 19.85 3.32 1.94
CA GLU A 105 18.68 3.52 2.81
C GLU A 105 17.40 3.74 2.01
N LYS A 106 17.46 4.53 0.94
CA LYS A 106 16.32 4.74 0.02
C LYS A 106 15.87 3.43 -0.62
N ILE A 107 16.80 2.59 -1.09
CA ILE A 107 16.49 1.27 -1.63
C ILE A 107 15.85 0.38 -0.55
N HIS A 108 16.40 0.35 0.66
CA HIS A 108 15.83 -0.41 1.79
C HIS A 108 14.41 0.07 2.14
N PHE A 109 14.18 1.38 2.15
CA PHE A 109 12.89 1.97 2.42
C PHE A 109 11.85 1.58 1.38
N VAL A 110 12.17 1.77 0.10
CA VAL A 110 11.27 1.38 -0.99
C VAL A 110 11.01 -0.12 -0.97
N HIS A 111 12.05 -0.94 -0.87
CA HIS A 111 11.92 -2.39 -0.86
C HIS A 111 11.02 -2.88 0.29
N PHE A 112 11.27 -2.41 1.51
CA PHE A 112 10.48 -2.81 2.68
C PHE A 112 9.05 -2.26 2.64
N PHE A 113 8.85 -1.04 2.13
CA PHE A 113 7.53 -0.49 1.86
C PHE A 113 6.73 -1.38 0.91
N LEU A 114 7.32 -1.84 -0.20
CA LEU A 114 6.63 -2.72 -1.16
C LEU A 114 6.32 -4.10 -0.57
N GLN A 115 7.26 -4.66 0.21
CA GLN A 115 7.03 -5.91 0.94
C GLN A 115 5.81 -5.79 1.85
N GLU A 116 5.73 -4.74 2.68
CA GLU A 116 4.64 -4.58 3.63
C GLU A 116 3.32 -4.15 2.99
N ALA A 117 3.37 -3.30 1.97
CA ALA A 117 2.19 -2.87 1.23
C ALA A 117 1.56 -4.03 0.44
N SER A 118 2.37 -4.80 -0.30
CA SER A 118 1.86 -5.89 -1.14
C SER A 118 1.36 -7.12 -0.37
N LYS A 119 1.72 -7.27 0.92
CA LYS A 119 1.12 -8.27 1.82
C LYS A 119 -0.33 -7.95 2.19
N ARG A 120 -0.71 -6.67 2.15
CA ARG A 120 -2.01 -6.18 2.62
C ARG A 120 -2.92 -5.77 1.47
N TYR A 121 -2.35 -5.11 0.47
CA TYR A 121 -3.10 -4.42 -0.56
C TYR A 121 -2.77 -4.96 -1.95
N PHE A 122 -3.73 -4.84 -2.86
CA PHE A 122 -3.50 -5.03 -4.28
C PHE A 122 -2.70 -3.85 -4.82
N LEU A 123 -1.39 -4.05 -4.94
CA LEU A 123 -0.47 -3.10 -5.54
C LEU A 123 -0.27 -3.45 -7.02
N ALA A 124 -0.45 -2.50 -7.91
CA ALA A 124 -0.26 -2.70 -9.35
C ALA A 124 0.76 -1.73 -9.94
N SER A 125 1.27 -2.01 -11.14
CA SER A 125 1.99 -1.00 -11.93
C SER A 125 1.02 -0.19 -12.77
N GLY A 126 1.34 1.10 -12.94
CA GLY A 126 0.64 2.00 -13.85
C GLY A 126 1.53 2.40 -15.01
N TYR A 127 1.11 2.09 -16.24
CA TYR A 127 1.71 2.67 -17.44
C TYR A 127 0.73 3.67 -18.03
N GLN A 128 1.12 4.93 -18.07
CA GLN A 128 0.35 5.95 -18.78
C GLN A 128 1.31 6.84 -19.54
N ASN A 129 1.54 6.50 -20.81
CA ASN A 129 1.87 7.33 -21.99
C ASN A 129 2.82 8.54 -21.88
N ARG A 130 3.44 8.80 -20.72
CA ARG A 130 4.60 9.66 -20.55
C ARG A 130 5.77 8.71 -20.31
N GLU A 131 6.75 8.80 -21.19
CA GLU A 131 7.89 7.91 -21.27
C GLU A 131 8.60 7.78 -19.90
N ASP A 132 8.95 6.53 -19.56
CA ASP A 132 9.98 6.13 -18.58
C ASP A 132 9.79 6.33 -17.08
N GLU A 133 8.60 6.71 -16.59
CA GLU A 133 8.40 6.84 -15.14
C GLU A 133 7.70 5.64 -14.51
N LEU A 134 8.40 4.97 -13.59
CA LEU A 134 7.87 3.89 -12.77
C LEU A 134 6.78 4.41 -11.81
N ARG A 135 5.53 4.04 -12.06
CA ARG A 135 4.39 4.34 -11.18
C ARG A 135 3.78 3.06 -10.59
N LEU A 136 3.39 3.17 -9.32
CA LEU A 136 2.63 2.15 -8.61
C LEU A 136 1.24 2.67 -8.30
N ILE A 137 0.25 1.78 -8.37
CA ILE A 137 -1.16 2.09 -8.19
C ILE A 137 -1.67 1.33 -6.97
N PHE A 138 -2.16 2.07 -5.99
CA PHE A 138 -3.07 1.58 -4.96
C PHE A 138 -4.52 1.68 -5.44
N TYR A 139 -5.37 0.77 -4.96
CA TYR A 139 -6.81 0.84 -5.21
C TYR A 139 -7.56 1.10 -3.91
N SER A 140 -8.48 2.07 -3.94
CA SER A 140 -9.42 2.35 -2.85
C SER A 140 -10.86 2.23 -3.33
N PRO A 141 -11.83 1.91 -2.44
CA PRO A 141 -13.23 1.93 -2.78
C PRO A 141 -13.69 3.30 -3.28
N LYS A 142 -14.58 3.31 -4.27
CA LYS A 142 -15.34 4.51 -4.66
C LYS A 142 -16.61 4.63 -3.81
N THR A 143 -17.04 5.86 -3.54
CA THR A 143 -18.30 6.16 -2.84
C THR A 143 -19.52 5.55 -3.54
N ASN A 144 -19.51 5.52 -4.88
CA ASN A 144 -20.59 4.98 -5.72
C ASN A 144 -20.38 3.52 -6.15
N GLY A 145 -19.48 2.79 -5.49
CA GLY A 145 -19.15 1.41 -5.80
C GLY A 145 -18.03 1.25 -6.85
N GLY A 146 -17.34 0.10 -6.77
CA GLY A 146 -16.12 -0.17 -7.55
C GLY A 146 -14.86 0.37 -6.86
N SER A 147 -13.77 0.43 -7.61
CA SER A 147 -12.44 0.83 -7.12
C SER A 147 -11.86 1.98 -7.93
N ARG A 148 -11.02 2.80 -7.30
CA ARG A 148 -10.26 3.87 -7.96
C ARG A 148 -8.77 3.68 -7.74
N GLY A 149 -8.00 3.92 -8.80
CA GLY A 149 -6.54 3.87 -8.76
C GLY A 149 -5.95 5.18 -8.26
N TYR A 150 -4.92 5.08 -7.42
CA TYR A 150 -4.12 6.17 -6.86
C TYR A 150 -2.67 5.88 -7.17
N SER A 151 -2.12 6.62 -8.13
CA SER A 151 -0.77 6.41 -8.64
C SER A 151 0.26 7.30 -7.93
N PHE A 152 1.38 6.69 -7.54
CA PHE A 152 2.52 7.39 -6.96
C PHE A 152 3.84 6.83 -7.50
N TYR A 153 4.93 7.57 -7.27
CA TYR A 153 6.28 7.20 -7.66
C TYR A 153 7.03 6.62 -6.46
N PRO A 154 7.61 5.42 -6.54
CA PRO A 154 8.34 4.86 -5.40
C PRO A 154 9.66 5.58 -5.08
N PHE A 155 10.28 6.30 -6.03
CA PHE A 155 11.64 6.83 -5.87
C PHE A 155 11.75 8.34 -5.66
N GLY A 156 10.64 9.01 -5.35
CA GLY A 156 10.62 10.47 -5.23
C GLY A 156 11.31 11.12 -6.44
N ARG A 157 12.07 12.20 -6.22
CA ARG A 157 12.75 12.94 -7.28
C ARG A 157 13.95 12.24 -7.93
N ASP A 158 14.34 11.06 -7.45
CA ASP A 158 15.41 10.31 -8.08
C ASP A 158 14.91 9.74 -9.41
N ASN A 159 15.62 10.02 -10.51
CA ASN A 159 15.28 9.45 -11.81
C ASN A 159 15.54 7.95 -11.78
N PHE A 160 14.53 7.17 -12.15
CA PHE A 160 14.65 5.72 -12.23
C PHE A 160 15.39 5.32 -13.51
N THR A 161 16.72 5.33 -13.47
CA THR A 161 17.57 4.97 -14.62
C THR A 161 17.85 3.46 -14.66
N PRO A 162 18.32 2.92 -15.80
CA PRO A 162 18.79 1.53 -15.87
C PRO A 162 19.87 1.19 -14.84
N GLU A 163 20.80 2.11 -14.56
CA GLU A 163 21.85 1.93 -13.55
C GLU A 163 21.25 1.84 -12.15
N PHE A 164 20.26 2.70 -11.85
CA PHE A 164 19.52 2.66 -10.60
C PHE A 164 18.81 1.30 -10.45
N ALA A 165 18.13 0.83 -11.49
CA ALA A 165 17.42 -0.46 -11.46
C ALA A 165 18.35 -1.64 -11.18
N GLN A 166 19.53 -1.67 -11.82
CA GLN A 166 20.56 -2.69 -11.55
C GLN A 166 21.08 -2.60 -10.12
N GLN A 167 21.31 -1.39 -9.61
CA GLN A 167 21.75 -1.20 -8.23
C GLN A 167 20.67 -1.62 -7.23
N TYR A 168 19.40 -1.29 -7.49
CA TYR A 168 18.26 -1.75 -6.69
C TYR A 168 18.22 -3.28 -6.64
N LYS A 169 18.26 -3.96 -7.80
CA LYS A 169 18.28 -5.42 -7.87
C LYS A 169 19.45 -6.04 -7.11
N LYS A 170 20.65 -5.50 -7.31
CA LYS A 170 21.87 -5.98 -6.63
C LYS A 170 21.81 -5.80 -5.12
N THR A 171 21.23 -4.69 -4.66
CA THR A 171 21.11 -4.36 -3.24
C THR A 171 20.05 -5.24 -2.59
N THR A 172 18.85 -5.31 -3.17
CA THR A 172 17.72 -6.11 -2.68
C THR A 172 18.03 -7.60 -2.59
N GLN A 173 18.77 -8.17 -3.54
CA GLN A 173 19.26 -9.56 -3.47
C GLN A 173 20.14 -9.86 -2.25
N LYS A 174 20.69 -8.84 -1.60
CA LYS A 174 21.55 -8.98 -0.41
C LYS A 174 20.83 -8.57 0.89
N ILE A 175 19.62 -8.02 0.78
CA ILE A 175 18.84 -7.63 1.96
C ILE A 175 18.42 -8.91 2.66
N THR A 176 19.05 -9.17 3.82
CA THR A 176 18.65 -10.23 4.73
C THR A 176 17.84 -9.70 5.89
N ASN A 177 18.08 -8.43 6.27
CA ASN A 177 17.33 -7.70 7.28
C ASN A 177 17.18 -6.24 6.83
N THR A 178 16.02 -5.64 7.12
CA THR A 178 15.80 -4.20 6.98
C THR A 178 16.28 -3.49 8.24
N PRO A 179 17.07 -2.40 8.14
CA PRO A 179 17.47 -1.62 9.31
C PRO A 179 16.27 -1.17 10.16
N ASP A 180 16.38 -1.26 11.49
CA ASP A 180 15.28 -0.98 12.43
C ASP A 180 14.67 0.41 12.24
N ASN A 181 15.49 1.42 11.90
CA ASN A 181 15.02 2.77 11.62
C ASN A 181 14.12 2.80 10.38
N ILE A 182 14.51 2.12 9.30
CA ILE A 182 13.72 2.03 8.06
C ILE A 182 12.42 1.26 8.31
N GLN A 183 12.50 0.16 9.07
CA GLN A 183 11.32 -0.61 9.44
C GLN A 183 10.33 0.23 10.23
N ALA A 184 10.80 1.02 11.21
CA ALA A 184 9.95 1.90 11.98
C ALA A 184 9.26 2.95 11.10
N LEU A 185 9.98 3.58 10.16
CA LEU A 185 9.42 4.57 9.24
C LEU A 185 8.30 3.98 8.36
N VAL A 186 8.53 2.81 7.76
CA VAL A 186 7.53 2.13 6.91
C VAL A 186 6.33 1.67 7.72
N ASN A 187 6.55 1.11 8.91
CA ASN A 187 5.46 0.69 9.79
C ASN A 187 4.58 1.87 10.21
N GLN A 188 5.19 3.02 10.47
CA GLN A 188 4.47 4.24 10.79
C GLN A 188 3.65 4.73 9.58
N LEU A 189 4.25 4.72 8.39
CA LEU A 189 3.63 5.17 7.14
C LEU A 189 2.42 4.32 6.71
N LEU A 190 2.51 3.00 6.91
CA LEU A 190 1.44 2.06 6.57
C LEU A 190 0.46 1.82 7.73
N GLY A 191 0.58 2.55 8.85
CA GLY A 191 -0.30 2.43 10.01
C GLY A 191 -0.19 1.09 10.76
N LEU A 192 0.95 0.40 10.64
CA LEU A 192 1.20 -0.93 11.21
C LEU A 192 1.51 -0.87 12.70
N ASP A 193 2.01 0.27 13.15
CA ASP A 193 2.19 0.53 14.56
C ASP A 193 0.92 1.18 15.13
N HIS A 194 0.00 0.35 15.66
CA HIS A 194 -1.25 0.79 16.28
C HIS A 194 -1.06 1.78 17.46
N LYS A 195 0.17 1.97 17.93
CA LYS A 195 0.50 2.91 19.02
C LYS A 195 0.93 4.30 18.52
N LYS A 196 1.19 4.48 17.23
CA LYS A 196 1.63 5.77 16.66
C LYS A 196 1.12 5.92 15.22
N LYS A 197 -0.10 6.47 15.07
CA LYS A 197 -0.46 7.11 13.79
C LYS A 197 0.57 8.23 13.54
N LEU A 198 1.03 8.42 12.30
CA LEU A 198 1.76 9.63 11.92
C LEU A 198 0.87 10.83 12.26
N LYS A 199 1.09 11.40 13.45
CA LYS A 199 0.91 12.83 13.62
C LYS A 199 1.80 13.47 12.57
N SER A 200 1.23 14.36 11.76
CA SER A 200 1.97 15.11 10.75
C SER A 200 3.31 15.54 11.34
N ILE A 201 4.40 15.43 10.57
CA ILE A 201 5.75 15.80 11.05
C ILE A 201 5.80 17.29 11.49
N SER A 202 4.76 18.08 11.19
CA SER A 202 4.52 19.39 11.80
C SER A 202 4.34 19.34 13.33
N ASP A 203 4.05 18.19 13.96
CA ASP A 203 4.02 17.99 15.43
C ASP A 203 5.43 17.99 16.08
N LEU A 204 6.51 18.11 15.30
CA LEU A 204 7.84 18.52 15.81
C LEU A 204 7.96 20.06 15.99
N GLN A 205 6.87 20.80 15.74
CA GLN A 205 6.65 22.20 16.08
C GLN A 205 5.24 22.36 16.68
N PRO A 206 4.97 23.40 17.50
CA PRO A 206 3.84 23.38 18.43
C PRO A 206 2.58 24.02 17.82
N PHE A 207 1.83 23.34 16.94
CA PHE A 207 0.46 23.78 16.66
C PHE A 207 -0.52 22.62 16.47
N ASN A 208 -1.57 22.68 17.28
CA ASN A 208 -2.52 21.64 17.60
C ASN A 208 -3.86 21.98 16.92
N ASN A 209 -4.36 21.14 16.01
CA ASN A 209 -5.76 21.17 15.56
C ASN A 209 -6.27 19.74 15.33
N ASN A 210 -7.39 19.42 15.99
CA ASN A 210 -7.89 18.06 16.22
C ASN A 210 -8.84 17.54 15.13
N SER A 211 -8.39 17.51 13.88
CA SER A 211 -8.94 16.66 12.82
C SER A 211 -7.74 16.15 12.05
N SER A 212 -7.57 14.84 11.86
CA SER A 212 -6.43 14.35 11.06
C SER A 212 -6.50 15.00 9.69
N ASP A 213 -5.43 15.64 9.23
CA ASP A 213 -5.38 16.26 7.91
C ASP A 213 -5.76 15.26 6.80
N SER A 214 -5.51 13.96 7.01
CA SER A 214 -5.92 12.90 6.09
C SER A 214 -7.41 12.65 5.95
N ASP A 215 -8.21 12.92 6.98
CA ASP A 215 -9.67 12.80 6.85
C ASP A 215 -10.20 13.93 5.94
N ARG A 216 -9.63 15.14 6.07
CA ARG A 216 -9.99 16.31 5.25
C ARG A 216 -9.58 16.14 3.79
N ASP A 217 -8.39 15.62 3.56
CA ASP A 217 -7.93 15.29 2.20
C ASP A 217 -8.80 14.20 1.59
N SER A 218 -9.21 13.19 2.37
CA SER A 218 -10.11 12.14 1.89
C SER A 218 -11.50 12.69 1.52
N ASP A 219 -12.04 13.62 2.32
CA ASP A 219 -13.30 14.31 2.01
C ASP A 219 -13.19 15.16 0.74
N TYR A 220 -12.05 15.85 0.55
CA TYR A 220 -11.80 16.59 -0.70
C TYR A 220 -11.70 15.66 -1.89
N MET A 221 -11.02 14.52 -1.75
CA MET A 221 -10.96 13.52 -2.80
C MET A 221 -12.36 13.01 -3.13
N ASP A 222 -13.19 12.65 -2.15
CA ASP A 222 -14.58 12.26 -2.37
C ASP A 222 -15.35 13.32 -3.15
N TRP A 223 -15.29 14.57 -2.70
CA TRP A 223 -15.93 15.69 -3.38
C TRP A 223 -15.45 15.86 -4.83
N ALA A 224 -14.15 15.84 -5.08
CA ALA A 224 -13.57 16.01 -6.41
C ALA A 224 -13.99 14.87 -7.36
N GLU A 225 -14.08 13.65 -6.85
CA GLU A 225 -14.55 12.49 -7.61
C GLU A 225 -16.04 12.61 -7.97
N GLU A 226 -16.87 13.13 -7.07
CA GLU A 226 -18.28 13.44 -7.33
C GLU A 226 -18.42 14.54 -8.38
N GLN A 227 -17.60 15.60 -8.32
CA GLN A 227 -17.61 16.66 -9.32
C GLN A 227 -17.15 16.15 -10.69
N ALA A 228 -16.08 15.36 -10.74
CA ALA A 228 -15.55 14.80 -11.99
C ALA A 228 -16.56 13.89 -12.72
N SER A 229 -17.39 13.17 -11.96
CA SER A 229 -18.45 12.33 -12.52
C SER A 229 -19.50 13.13 -13.29
N ASN A 230 -19.59 14.45 -13.05
CA ASN A 230 -20.50 15.36 -13.72
C ASN A 230 -19.79 16.36 -14.66
N TRP A 231 -18.49 16.17 -14.93
CA TRP A 231 -17.69 17.14 -15.69
C TRP A 231 -18.14 17.24 -17.15
N CYS A 232 -18.40 16.10 -17.79
CA CYS A 232 -19.00 16.04 -19.12
C CYS A 232 -19.67 14.69 -19.35
N ASP A 233 -20.59 14.61 -20.32
CA ASP A 233 -21.41 13.41 -20.58
C ASP A 233 -20.60 12.15 -20.94
N THR A 234 -19.41 12.33 -21.50
CA THR A 234 -18.50 11.25 -21.92
C THR A 234 -17.23 11.17 -21.07
N CYS A 235 -17.13 11.99 -20.03
CA CYS A 235 -15.97 12.04 -19.17
C CYS A 235 -16.08 10.97 -18.10
N ARG A 236 -14.96 10.34 -17.79
CA ARG A 236 -14.79 9.51 -16.60
C ARG A 236 -13.55 9.91 -15.86
N ASP A 237 -13.59 9.80 -14.54
CA ASP A 237 -12.36 9.75 -13.78
C ASP A 237 -11.53 8.52 -14.16
N ASP A 238 -10.22 8.71 -14.31
CA ASP A 238 -9.25 7.67 -14.71
C ASP A 238 -8.33 7.29 -13.53
N GLY A 239 -8.46 7.98 -12.40
CA GLY A 239 -7.69 7.77 -11.16
C GLY A 239 -6.95 9.03 -10.71
N TRP A 240 -6.33 8.95 -9.53
CA TRP A 240 -5.52 10.03 -8.98
C TRP A 240 -4.05 9.86 -9.38
N GLY A 241 -3.44 10.97 -9.81
CA GLY A 241 -2.00 11.13 -9.93
C GLY A 241 -1.43 11.84 -8.72
N SER A 242 -0.15 11.60 -8.45
CA SER A 242 0.69 12.50 -7.66
C SER A 242 1.76 13.06 -8.57
N ASP A 243 2.05 14.35 -8.49
CA ASP A 243 3.22 14.97 -9.08
C ASP A 243 4.33 15.00 -8.02
N ARG A 244 5.49 14.52 -8.43
CA ARG A 244 6.70 14.35 -7.63
C ARG A 244 7.44 15.66 -7.39
N ASP A 245 7.35 16.58 -8.34
CA ASP A 245 8.09 17.84 -8.35
C ASP A 245 7.26 18.93 -7.67
N THR A 246 5.99 19.07 -8.04
CA THR A 246 5.07 20.04 -7.43
C THR A 246 4.51 19.56 -6.10
N ARG A 247 4.61 18.26 -5.81
CA ARG A 247 3.96 17.63 -4.65
C ARG A 247 2.44 17.84 -4.70
N GLU A 248 1.84 17.88 -5.87
CA GLU A 248 0.40 17.95 -5.99
C GLU A 248 -0.19 16.55 -6.13
N ALA A 249 -1.35 16.31 -5.53
CA ALA A 249 -2.23 15.23 -5.93
C ALA A 249 -3.29 15.82 -6.87
N TYR A 250 -3.60 15.10 -7.94
CA TYR A 250 -4.53 15.57 -8.97
C TYR A 250 -5.40 14.42 -9.48
N LEU A 251 -6.65 14.72 -9.80
CA LEU A 251 -7.56 13.76 -10.40
C LEU A 251 -7.38 13.79 -11.92
N VAL A 252 -7.14 12.63 -12.52
CA VAL A 252 -7.08 12.51 -13.96
C VAL A 252 -8.48 12.20 -14.50
N ILE A 253 -8.93 13.01 -15.44
CA ILE A 253 -10.19 12.84 -16.16
C ILE A 253 -9.87 12.43 -17.59
N LYS A 254 -10.62 11.46 -18.11
CA LYS A 254 -10.46 10.91 -19.45
C LYS A 254 -11.79 10.91 -20.20
N ASP A 255 -11.78 11.36 -21.45
CA ASP A 255 -12.95 11.26 -22.33
C ASP A 255 -12.97 9.93 -23.11
N ASP A 256 -14.04 9.72 -23.87
CA ASP A 256 -14.20 8.56 -24.75
C ASP A 256 -13.24 8.55 -25.96
N TYR A 257 -12.60 9.68 -26.28
CA TYR A 257 -11.56 9.78 -27.30
C TYR A 257 -10.16 9.46 -26.75
N GLY A 258 -10.05 9.26 -25.44
CA GLY A 258 -8.80 8.97 -24.75
C GLY A 258 -7.96 10.21 -24.41
N ASN A 259 -8.48 11.42 -24.61
CA ASN A 259 -7.87 12.64 -24.12
C ASN A 259 -7.91 12.67 -22.60
N ARG A 260 -6.86 13.23 -21.98
CA ARG A 260 -6.66 13.20 -20.53
C ARG A 260 -6.39 14.59 -20.01
N TRP A 261 -7.01 14.95 -18.90
CA TRP A 261 -6.82 16.22 -18.21
C TRP A 261 -6.52 15.99 -16.74
N GLU A 262 -5.63 16.81 -16.22
CA GLU A 262 -5.35 16.90 -14.79
C GLU A 262 -6.29 17.97 -14.20
N ALA A 263 -7.00 17.62 -13.13
CA ALA A 263 -8.02 18.46 -12.51
C ALA A 263 -8.00 18.28 -10.99
N TYR A 264 -8.65 19.21 -10.28
CA TYR A 264 -8.78 19.15 -8.82
C TYR A 264 -7.45 18.97 -8.10
N HIS A 265 -6.43 19.68 -8.55
CA HIS A 265 -5.11 19.70 -7.92
C HIS A 265 -5.25 20.16 -6.47
N TYR A 266 -4.55 19.48 -5.58
CA TYR A 266 -4.35 19.95 -4.21
C TYR A 266 -2.97 19.52 -3.74
N SER A 267 -2.43 20.26 -2.78
CA SER A 267 -1.14 19.95 -2.17
C SER A 267 -1.41 19.33 -0.79
N PRO A 268 -1.45 17.98 -0.65
CA PRO A 268 -1.62 17.33 0.66
C PRO A 268 -0.48 17.66 1.66
N TRP A 269 0.47 18.50 1.27
CA TRP A 269 1.71 18.79 1.96
C TRP A 269 1.75 20.19 2.56
N ASP A 270 0.84 21.07 2.14
CA ASP A 270 0.74 22.46 2.60
C ASP A 270 -0.50 22.62 3.48
N ASP A 271 -0.32 22.94 4.77
CA ASP A 271 -1.42 23.09 5.73
C ASP A 271 -2.48 24.18 5.32
N ASP A 272 -2.17 24.98 4.29
CA ASP A 272 -2.95 26.12 3.79
C ASP A 272 -3.45 25.98 2.32
N TRP A 273 -3.44 24.78 1.71
CA TRP A 273 -3.79 24.60 0.28
C TRP A 273 -5.22 25.01 -0.15
N TRP A 274 -6.10 25.32 0.80
CA TRP A 274 -7.50 25.72 0.58
C TRP A 274 -7.77 27.23 0.72
N ARG A 275 -6.73 28.05 0.91
CA ARG A 275 -6.84 29.52 1.01
C ARG A 275 -6.65 30.26 -0.31
#